data_AF-Q6SGP4-F1
#
_entry.id   AF-Q6SGP4-F1
#
_cell.length_a   1.000
_cell.length_b   1.000
_cell.length_c   1.000
_cell.angle_alpha   90.00
_cell.angle_beta   90.00
_cell.angle_gamma   90.00
#
_symmetry.space_group_name_H-M   'P 1'
#
loop_
_entity.id
_entity.type
_entity.pdbx_description
1 polymer ?
#
loop_
_entity_poly.entity_id
_entity_poly.type
_entity_poly.pdbx_seq_one_letter_code
_entity_poly.pdbx_strand_id
1 'polypeptide(L)'
;MTSGPDIRALGVALLLALLAGCGPNTVKVEGNFPAPLMEPIPLTLGVWYPEDFANHEFSDEAKTRSEPSWLVSTGDAQVAMWDTLLAGMFTDMVHMRGEPASGQMNQLVNAVLIPHVDELQYAIPQHTNIKVYEIWMRYRFELVTTSGEPIAEWTMAAYGKTPTAFLRSDQAAVNLAAVMALRDAGANFATSFTRVPDVAAWMDGGQQAIDNPPAEVDQALDAPPETEKAEVDS
;
A
#
# COMPACT_ATOMS: atom_id res chain seq x y z
N MET A 1 -43.62 24.67 -44.58
CA MET A 1 -42.30 25.18 -45.01
C MET A 1 -41.28 24.70 -44.00
N THR A 2 -40.58 23.61 -44.29
CA THR A 2 -39.55 23.03 -43.42
C THR A 2 -38.20 23.50 -43.94
N SER A 3 -37.58 24.48 -43.28
CA SER A 3 -36.19 24.87 -43.56
C SER A 3 -35.29 23.66 -43.31
N GLY A 4 -34.63 23.17 -44.36
CA GLY A 4 -33.64 22.11 -44.24
C GLY A 4 -32.42 22.58 -43.44
N PRO A 5 -31.71 21.67 -42.75
CA PRO A 5 -30.55 22.03 -41.95
C PRO A 5 -29.45 22.66 -42.80
N ASP A 6 -28.89 23.76 -42.29
CA ASP A 6 -27.87 24.57 -42.94
C ASP A 6 -26.59 23.75 -43.20
N ILE A 7 -26.11 23.72 -44.45
CA ILE A 7 -24.94 22.91 -44.87
C ILE A 7 -23.68 23.25 -44.04
N ARG A 8 -23.58 24.50 -43.57
CA ARG A 8 -22.53 24.97 -42.66
C ARG A 8 -22.60 24.32 -41.28
N ALA A 9 -23.80 24.13 -40.74
CA ALA A 9 -24.00 23.43 -39.47
C ALA A 9 -23.66 21.94 -39.61
N LEU A 10 -23.96 21.33 -40.75
CA LEU A 10 -23.58 19.95 -41.06
C LEU A 10 -22.05 19.77 -41.13
N GLY A 11 -21.35 20.73 -41.76
CA GLY A 11 -19.90 20.73 -41.87
C GLY A 11 -19.18 20.88 -40.53
N VAL A 12 -19.68 21.76 -39.66
CA VAL A 12 -19.12 21.95 -38.30
C VAL A 12 -19.38 20.72 -37.41
N ALA A 13 -20.57 20.11 -37.49
CA ALA A 13 -20.86 18.89 -36.75
C ALA A 13 -19.98 17.71 -37.19
N LEU A 14 -19.72 17.57 -38.50
CA LEU A 14 -18.80 16.55 -39.03
C LEU A 14 -17.35 16.80 -38.59
N LEU A 15 -16.92 18.07 -38.55
CA LEU A 15 -15.59 18.42 -38.05
C LEU A 15 -15.46 18.11 -36.56
N LEU A 16 -16.47 18.43 -35.74
CA LEU A 16 -16.48 18.12 -34.29
C LEU A 16 -16.50 16.61 -34.03
N ALA A 17 -17.18 15.83 -34.86
CA ALA A 17 -17.16 14.36 -34.77
C ALA A 17 -15.79 13.76 -35.12
N LEU A 18 -15.00 14.43 -35.98
CA LEU A 18 -13.64 14.01 -36.34
C LEU A 18 -12.60 14.32 -35.25
N LEU A 19 -12.92 15.17 -34.27
CA LEU A 19 -12.09 15.43 -33.08
C LEU A 19 -12.40 14.49 -31.91
N ALA A 20 -13.34 13.55 -32.04
CA ALA A 20 -13.55 12.51 -31.05
C ALA A 20 -12.42 11.46 -31.14
N GLY A 21 -11.26 11.80 -30.58
CA GLY A 21 -10.19 10.83 -30.35
C GLY A 21 -10.65 9.74 -29.38
N CYS A 22 -10.31 8.47 -29.66
CA CYS A 22 -10.51 7.39 -28.70
C CYS A 22 -9.65 7.65 -27.45
N GLY A 23 -10.28 7.66 -26.27
CA GLY A 23 -9.58 7.71 -25.00
C GLY A 23 -8.73 6.44 -24.74
N PRO A 24 -7.89 6.46 -23.69
CA PRO A 24 -7.05 5.31 -23.34
C PRO A 24 -7.88 4.08 -22.99
N ASN A 25 -7.31 2.89 -23.22
CA ASN A 25 -7.83 1.66 -22.66
C ASN A 25 -7.65 1.68 -21.15
N THR A 26 -8.75 1.62 -20.41
CA THR A 26 -8.73 1.57 -18.94
C THR A 26 -8.76 0.13 -18.44
N VAL A 27 -7.92 -0.16 -17.46
CA VAL A 27 -7.90 -1.42 -16.70
C VAL A 27 -7.97 -1.08 -15.22
N LYS A 28 -9.06 -1.46 -14.58
CA LYS A 28 -9.11 -1.49 -13.11
C LYS A 28 -8.61 -2.86 -12.67
N VAL A 29 -7.54 -2.89 -11.88
CA VAL A 29 -6.97 -4.16 -11.42
C VAL A 29 -7.88 -4.78 -10.38
N GLU A 30 -8.26 -6.04 -10.60
CA GLU A 30 -9.10 -6.82 -9.72
C GLU A 30 -8.49 -8.22 -9.57
N GLY A 31 -8.29 -8.64 -8.32
CA GLY A 31 -7.68 -9.90 -7.98
C GLY A 31 -8.18 -10.44 -6.66
N ASN A 32 -8.03 -11.75 -6.48
CA ASN A 32 -8.21 -12.39 -5.19
C ASN A 32 -6.85 -12.59 -4.53
N PHE A 33 -6.70 -12.10 -3.30
CA PHE A 33 -5.49 -12.18 -2.50
C PHE A 33 -5.81 -12.97 -1.23
N PRO A 34 -5.45 -14.25 -1.13
CA PRO A 34 -5.74 -15.03 0.07
C PRO A 34 -4.82 -14.60 1.22
N ALA A 35 -5.32 -14.71 2.45
CA ALA A 35 -4.50 -14.50 3.64
C ALA A 35 -3.31 -15.49 3.67
N PRO A 36 -2.14 -15.05 4.15
CA PRO A 36 -0.98 -15.92 4.30
C PRO A 36 -1.26 -17.00 5.36
N LEU A 37 -0.65 -18.18 5.17
CA LEU A 37 -0.69 -19.25 6.17
C LEU A 37 0.63 -19.24 6.95
N MET A 38 0.61 -18.60 8.12
CA MET A 38 1.77 -18.47 9.00
C MET A 38 1.34 -18.24 10.45
N GLU A 39 2.29 -18.36 11.37
CA GLU A 39 2.09 -17.94 12.76
C GLU A 39 2.14 -16.40 12.82
N PRO A 40 1.12 -15.73 13.40
CA PRO A 40 1.10 -14.28 13.47
C PRO A 40 2.22 -13.72 14.36
N ILE A 41 2.77 -12.58 13.95
CA ILE A 41 3.71 -11.80 14.74
C ILE A 41 2.93 -11.20 15.94
N PRO A 42 3.43 -11.32 17.18
CA PRO A 42 2.72 -10.91 18.41
C PRO A 42 2.74 -9.38 18.62
N LEU A 43 2.44 -8.62 17.57
CA LEU A 43 2.41 -7.17 17.55
C LEU A 43 1.11 -6.68 16.91
N THR A 44 0.65 -5.51 17.32
CA THR A 44 -0.40 -4.75 16.66
C THR A 44 0.23 -3.78 15.68
N LEU A 45 0.00 -3.97 14.39
CA LEU A 45 0.53 -3.11 13.34
C LEU A 45 -0.49 -2.04 12.95
N GLY A 46 -0.10 -0.78 12.99
CA GLY A 46 -0.81 0.30 12.31
C GLY A 46 -0.47 0.30 10.82
N VAL A 47 -1.43 0.61 9.96
CA VAL A 47 -1.14 0.91 8.55
C VAL A 47 -1.71 2.27 8.18
N TRP A 48 -0.92 3.06 7.48
CA TRP A 48 -1.39 4.28 6.83
C TRP A 48 -1.13 4.13 5.33
N TYR A 49 -2.18 4.20 4.52
CA TYR A 49 -2.05 4.22 3.06
C TYR A 49 -2.13 5.68 2.58
N PRO A 50 -1.02 6.26 2.10
CA PRO A 50 -1.04 7.56 1.44
C PRO A 50 -2.05 7.61 0.29
N GLU A 51 -2.59 8.80 -0.02
CA GLU A 51 -3.60 8.93 -1.08
C GLU A 51 -3.09 8.53 -2.47
N ASP A 52 -1.82 8.83 -2.77
CA ASP A 52 -1.15 8.44 -4.01
C ASP A 52 -0.97 6.92 -4.12
N PHE A 53 -0.84 6.23 -2.99
CA PHE A 53 -0.82 4.77 -2.91
C PHE A 53 -2.22 4.17 -3.08
N ALA A 54 -3.19 4.66 -2.31
CA ALA A 54 -4.56 4.13 -2.30
C ALA A 54 -5.31 4.41 -3.60
N ASN A 55 -4.97 5.51 -4.29
CA ASN A 55 -5.50 5.88 -5.59
C ASN A 55 -4.45 5.68 -6.70
N HIS A 56 -3.46 4.80 -6.51
CA HIS A 56 -2.39 4.62 -7.48
C HIS A 56 -2.95 4.24 -8.85
N GLU A 57 -2.60 5.04 -9.85
CA GLU A 57 -2.87 4.79 -11.26
C GLU A 57 -1.58 4.99 -12.05
N PHE A 58 -1.37 4.14 -13.05
CA PHE A 58 -0.30 4.31 -14.00
C PHE A 58 -0.88 4.49 -15.40
N SER A 59 -0.43 5.53 -16.10
CA SER A 59 -0.81 5.80 -17.48
C SER A 59 0.40 5.65 -18.38
N ASP A 60 0.24 4.98 -19.53
CA ASP A 60 1.19 5.12 -20.64
C ASP A 60 0.52 5.76 -21.85
N GLU A 61 1.19 6.77 -22.38
CA GLU A 61 0.78 7.43 -23.59
C GLU A 61 1.22 6.60 -24.80
N ALA A 62 0.35 6.53 -25.80
CA ALA A 62 0.65 5.83 -27.04
C ALA A 62 1.90 6.44 -27.71
N LYS A 63 2.99 5.67 -27.79
CA LYS A 63 4.23 6.12 -28.45
C LYS A 63 4.08 6.27 -29.97
N THR A 64 3.12 5.55 -30.54
CA THR A 64 2.76 5.62 -31.96
C THR A 64 1.24 5.62 -32.12
N ARG A 65 0.75 6.12 -33.27
CA ARG A 65 -0.70 6.17 -33.58
C ARG A 65 -1.36 4.78 -33.66
N SER A 66 -0.57 3.72 -33.75
CA SER A 66 -0.97 2.32 -33.77
C SER A 66 -0.96 1.65 -32.40
N GLU A 67 -0.37 2.28 -31.39
CA GLU A 67 -0.31 1.75 -30.03
C GLU A 67 -1.49 2.29 -29.21
N PRO A 68 -2.19 1.45 -28.43
CA PRO A 68 -3.20 1.93 -27.51
C PRO A 68 -2.53 2.66 -26.34
N SER A 69 -3.07 3.82 -25.94
CA SER A 69 -2.78 4.40 -24.63
C SER A 69 -3.49 3.58 -23.55
N TRP A 70 -2.87 3.47 -22.38
CA TRP A 70 -3.36 2.66 -21.27
C TRP A 70 -3.48 3.50 -20.00
N LEU A 71 -4.54 3.26 -19.24
CA LEU A 71 -4.67 3.72 -17.87
C LEU A 71 -4.95 2.50 -16.99
N VAL A 72 -4.04 2.18 -16.07
CA VAL A 72 -4.11 1.02 -15.19
C VAL A 72 -4.25 1.51 -13.75
N SER A 73 -5.43 1.34 -13.17
CA SER A 73 -5.70 1.70 -11.77
C SER A 73 -5.39 0.49 -10.87
N THR A 74 -4.39 0.62 -9.99
CA THR A 74 -3.93 -0.47 -9.10
C THR A 74 -4.25 -0.21 -7.63
N GLY A 75 -4.61 1.01 -7.25
CA GLY A 75 -4.84 1.44 -5.86
C GLY A 75 -5.74 0.51 -5.04
N ASP A 76 -6.99 0.29 -5.49
CA ASP A 76 -7.93 -0.61 -4.80
C ASP A 76 -7.36 -2.03 -4.61
N ALA A 77 -6.70 -2.58 -5.63
CA ALA A 77 -6.09 -3.92 -5.56
C ALA A 77 -4.87 -3.96 -4.65
N GLN A 78 -4.07 -2.88 -4.60
CA GLN A 78 -2.97 -2.74 -3.65
C GLN A 78 -3.48 -2.74 -2.23
N VAL A 79 -4.43 -1.85 -1.89
CA VAL A 79 -5.01 -1.75 -0.55
C VAL A 79 -5.59 -3.10 -0.13
N ALA A 80 -6.43 -3.71 -0.97
CA ALA A 80 -7.03 -5.01 -0.65
C ALA A 80 -5.99 -6.12 -0.41
N MET A 81 -4.91 -6.14 -1.21
CA MET A 81 -3.84 -7.12 -1.05
C MET A 81 -3.06 -6.90 0.25
N TRP A 82 -2.66 -5.66 0.54
CA TRP A 82 -1.91 -5.32 1.73
C TRP A 82 -2.73 -5.49 3.01
N ASP A 83 -4.01 -5.13 3.01
CA ASP A 83 -4.93 -5.39 4.12
C ASP A 83 -4.97 -6.88 4.45
N THR A 84 -5.22 -7.70 3.43
CA THR A 84 -5.34 -9.15 3.60
C THR A 84 -4.03 -9.78 4.08
N LEU A 85 -2.90 -9.31 3.55
CA LEU A 85 -1.59 -9.80 3.93
C LEU A 85 -1.26 -9.43 5.38
N LEU A 86 -1.33 -8.14 5.72
CA LEU A 86 -0.92 -7.61 7.01
C LEU A 86 -1.83 -8.13 8.13
N ALA A 87 -3.15 -8.19 7.90
CA ALA A 87 -4.08 -8.79 8.85
C ALA A 87 -3.82 -10.29 9.11
N GLY A 88 -3.20 -11.00 8.16
CA GLY A 88 -2.78 -12.40 8.35
C GLY A 88 -1.37 -12.56 8.92
N MET A 89 -0.53 -11.52 8.85
CA MET A 89 0.85 -11.55 9.35
C MET A 89 0.97 -11.14 10.82
N PHE A 90 0.09 -10.28 11.31
CA PHE A 90 0.15 -9.69 12.65
C PHE A 90 -1.03 -10.16 13.50
N THR A 91 -0.88 -10.09 14.83
CA THR A 91 -1.95 -10.44 15.76
C THR A 91 -3.15 -9.51 15.60
N ASP A 92 -2.88 -8.22 15.38
CA ASP A 92 -3.91 -7.25 15.04
C ASP A 92 -3.36 -6.22 14.05
N MET A 93 -4.25 -5.68 13.24
CA MET A 93 -3.94 -4.68 12.22
C MET A 93 -4.97 -3.57 12.28
N VAL A 94 -4.48 -2.33 12.39
CA VAL A 94 -5.31 -1.14 12.58
C VAL A 94 -5.04 -0.14 11.47
N HIS A 95 -6.06 0.25 10.73
CA HIS A 95 -5.94 1.41 9.84
C HIS A 95 -5.83 2.68 10.67
N MET A 96 -4.76 3.44 10.42
CA MET A 96 -4.54 4.73 11.03
C MET A 96 -5.56 5.75 10.51
N ARG A 97 -6.04 6.62 11.39
CA ARG A 97 -6.98 7.70 11.01
C ARG A 97 -6.31 8.86 10.27
N GLY A 98 -4.99 8.94 10.33
CA GLY A 98 -4.18 9.99 9.76
C GLY A 98 -2.72 9.57 9.71
N GLU A 99 -1.91 10.36 9.01
CA GLU A 99 -0.48 10.16 8.92
C GLU A 99 0.18 10.28 10.31
N PRO A 100 1.05 9.35 10.70
CA PRO A 100 1.75 9.42 11.99
C PRO A 100 2.55 10.71 12.14
N ALA A 101 2.22 11.51 13.16
CA ALA A 101 2.91 12.76 13.43
C ALA A 101 2.90 13.10 14.93
N SER A 102 3.91 13.85 15.36
CA SER A 102 4.02 14.32 16.74
C SER A 102 2.81 15.19 17.14
N GLY A 103 2.32 15.00 18.38
CA GLY A 103 1.22 15.80 18.93
C GLY A 103 -0.19 15.39 18.48
N GLN A 104 -0.34 14.33 17.69
CA GLN A 104 -1.63 13.76 17.34
C GLN A 104 -2.04 12.64 18.31
N MET A 105 -3.34 12.54 18.61
CA MET A 105 -3.90 11.43 19.39
C MET A 105 -4.04 10.22 18.46
N ASN A 106 -2.99 9.41 18.40
CA ASN A 106 -2.94 8.24 17.52
C ASN A 106 -3.45 6.97 18.22
N GLN A 107 -3.93 6.02 17.41
CA GLN A 107 -4.32 4.69 17.90
C GLN A 107 -3.11 3.99 18.52
N LEU A 108 -3.37 3.16 19.54
CA LEU A 108 -2.34 2.40 20.23
C LEU A 108 -1.92 1.20 19.37
N VAL A 109 -0.77 1.33 18.70
CA VAL A 109 -0.15 0.30 17.87
C VAL A 109 1.36 0.26 18.17
N ASN A 110 2.03 -0.84 17.84
CA ASN A 110 3.47 -0.98 18.10
C ASN A 110 4.32 -0.18 17.11
N ALA A 111 3.89 -0.12 15.85
CA ALA A 111 4.49 0.66 14.78
C ALA A 111 3.44 0.92 13.69
N VAL A 112 3.73 1.86 12.79
CA VAL A 112 2.90 2.15 11.63
C VAL A 112 3.71 1.86 10.36
N LEU A 113 3.17 1.01 9.49
CA LEU A 113 3.70 0.78 8.15
C LEU A 113 3.07 1.76 7.16
N ILE A 114 3.91 2.38 6.34
CA ILE A 114 3.53 3.30 5.27
C ILE A 114 4.14 2.80 3.96
N PRO A 115 3.33 2.23 3.04
CA PRO A 115 3.82 1.76 1.76
C PRO A 115 3.72 2.84 0.68
N HIS A 116 4.69 2.85 -0.22
CA HIS A 116 4.74 3.70 -1.41
C HIS A 116 5.03 2.86 -2.66
N VAL A 117 4.51 3.29 -3.80
CA VAL A 117 4.93 2.77 -5.11
C VAL A 117 5.90 3.77 -5.71
N ASP A 118 7.18 3.45 -5.70
CA ASP A 118 8.22 4.31 -6.27
C ASP A 118 8.23 4.26 -7.79
N GLU A 119 7.96 3.09 -8.37
CA GLU A 119 8.07 2.86 -9.80
C GLU A 119 7.20 1.70 -10.26
N LEU A 120 6.56 1.86 -11.41
CA LEU A 120 5.90 0.79 -12.16
C LEU A 120 6.38 0.84 -13.60
N GLN A 121 6.93 -0.27 -14.09
CA GLN A 121 7.29 -0.47 -15.48
C GLN A 121 6.51 -1.64 -16.07
N TYR A 122 6.34 -1.64 -17.39
CA TYR A 122 5.67 -2.73 -18.06
C TYR A 122 6.27 -3.01 -19.45
N ALA A 123 6.05 -4.23 -19.94
CA ALA A 123 6.39 -4.63 -21.29
C ALA A 123 5.17 -5.23 -21.99
N ILE A 124 4.82 -4.67 -23.15
CA ILE A 124 3.77 -5.19 -24.05
C ILE A 124 4.44 -5.95 -25.22
N PRO A 125 3.94 -7.14 -25.56
CA PRO A 125 4.39 -7.85 -26.76
C PRO A 125 3.87 -7.12 -28.01
N GLN A 126 4.76 -6.48 -28.75
CA GLN A 126 4.42 -5.62 -29.89
C GLN A 126 4.17 -6.40 -31.21
N HIS A 127 4.69 -7.63 -31.33
CA HIS A 127 4.80 -8.32 -32.63
C HIS A 127 4.52 -9.83 -32.60
N THR A 128 3.98 -10.36 -31.51
CA THR A 128 3.67 -11.79 -31.40
C THR A 128 2.17 -11.99 -31.20
N ASN A 129 1.60 -13.09 -31.71
CA ASN A 129 0.22 -13.48 -31.41
C ASN A 129 0.03 -14.00 -29.96
N ILE A 130 0.96 -13.66 -29.06
CA ILE A 130 1.06 -14.18 -27.70
C ILE A 130 0.92 -12.98 -26.75
N LYS A 131 -0.18 -12.94 -26.00
CA LYS A 131 -0.51 -11.85 -25.06
C LYS A 131 0.17 -12.05 -23.70
N VAL A 132 1.49 -11.96 -23.69
CA VAL A 132 2.31 -12.06 -22.47
C VAL A 132 2.72 -10.67 -22.02
N TYR A 133 2.08 -10.18 -20.96
CA TYR A 133 2.38 -8.90 -20.35
C TYR A 133 3.26 -9.11 -19.14
N GLU A 134 4.18 -8.18 -18.93
CA GLU A 134 5.11 -8.18 -17.82
C GLU A 134 5.01 -6.84 -17.09
N ILE A 135 4.91 -6.88 -15.77
CA ILE A 135 4.84 -5.71 -14.90
C ILE A 135 5.93 -5.85 -13.84
N TRP A 136 6.71 -4.80 -13.68
CA TRP A 136 7.67 -4.64 -12.59
C TRP A 136 7.21 -3.49 -11.72
N MET A 137 7.26 -3.67 -10.41
CA MET A 137 6.87 -2.66 -9.45
C MET A 137 7.94 -2.57 -8.36
N ARG A 138 8.38 -1.35 -8.04
CA ARG A 138 9.23 -1.07 -6.88
C ARG A 138 8.40 -0.40 -5.81
N TYR A 139 8.37 -1.03 -4.64
CA TYR A 139 7.85 -0.45 -3.42
C TYR A 139 8.98 0.17 -2.61
N ARG A 140 8.61 1.17 -1.82
CA ARG A 140 9.36 1.68 -0.69
C ARG A 140 8.45 1.66 0.52
N PHE A 141 8.95 1.11 1.62
CA PHE A 141 8.21 1.00 2.88
C PHE A 141 8.91 1.84 3.93
N GLU A 142 8.11 2.57 4.68
CA GLU A 142 8.52 3.20 5.92
C GLU A 142 7.83 2.48 7.08
N LEU A 143 8.59 2.14 8.10
CA LEU A 143 8.08 1.72 9.39
C LEU A 143 8.41 2.82 10.37
N VAL A 144 7.40 3.38 11.02
CA VAL A 144 7.55 4.52 11.93
C VAL A 144 6.84 4.26 13.26
N THR A 145 7.19 5.03 14.28
CA THR A 145 6.43 5.06 15.54
C THR A 145 5.07 5.76 15.33
N THR A 146 4.19 5.70 16.32
CA THR A 146 2.94 6.47 16.29
C THR A 146 3.15 7.98 16.31
N SER A 147 4.34 8.47 16.68
CA SER A 147 4.71 9.89 16.59
C SER A 147 5.35 10.27 15.25
N GLY A 148 5.54 9.32 14.33
CA GLY A 148 6.20 9.52 13.04
C GLY A 148 7.73 9.47 13.08
N GLU A 149 8.32 8.94 14.16
CA GLU A 149 9.78 8.74 14.22
C GLU A 149 10.16 7.49 13.40
N PRO A 150 11.22 7.55 12.56
CA PRO A 150 11.59 6.44 11.70
C PRO A 150 12.14 5.26 12.51
N ILE A 151 11.65 4.06 12.19
CA ILE A 151 12.14 2.77 12.70
C ILE A 151 12.97 2.08 11.62
N ALA A 152 12.44 1.96 10.41
CA ALA A 152 13.10 1.33 9.28
C ALA A 152 12.58 1.90 7.95
N GLU A 153 13.43 1.89 6.93
CA GLU A 153 13.04 2.18 5.55
C GLU A 153 13.72 1.20 4.60
N TRP A 154 12.96 0.60 3.68
CA TRP A 154 13.51 -0.33 2.71
C TRP A 154 12.71 -0.36 1.41
N THR A 155 13.38 -0.79 0.34
CA THR A 155 12.75 -0.97 -0.98
C THR A 155 12.60 -2.44 -1.32
N MET A 156 11.56 -2.77 -2.08
CA MET A 156 11.30 -4.13 -2.54
C MET A 156 10.80 -4.12 -3.99
N ALA A 157 11.39 -4.94 -4.84
CA ALA A 157 10.87 -5.15 -6.19
C ALA A 157 9.89 -6.33 -6.20
N ALA A 158 8.89 -6.24 -7.08
CA ALA A 158 7.93 -7.28 -7.36
C ALA A 158 7.69 -7.41 -8.86
N TYR A 159 7.46 -8.64 -9.32
CA TYR A 159 7.31 -8.95 -10.74
C TYR A 159 6.07 -9.81 -11.01
N GLY A 160 5.36 -9.45 -12.08
CA GLY A 160 4.19 -10.17 -12.54
C GLY A 160 4.24 -10.43 -14.03
N LYS A 161 3.97 -11.68 -14.42
CA LYS A 161 3.86 -12.10 -15.81
C LYS A 161 2.52 -12.77 -16.05
N THR A 162 1.93 -12.55 -17.21
CA THR A 162 0.74 -13.29 -17.61
C THR A 162 1.05 -14.80 -17.70
N PRO A 163 0.37 -15.66 -16.92
CA PRO A 163 0.67 -17.10 -16.86
C PRO A 163 0.20 -17.88 -18.10
N THR A 164 -0.59 -17.26 -18.98
CA THR A 164 -1.12 -17.88 -20.20
C THR A 164 -1.20 -16.88 -21.34
N ALA A 165 -0.87 -17.34 -22.55
CA ALA A 165 -0.94 -16.57 -23.78
C ALA A 165 -2.36 -16.43 -24.37
N PHE A 166 -3.33 -17.24 -23.89
CA PHE A 166 -4.66 -17.39 -24.50
C PHE A 166 -5.73 -16.51 -23.85
N LEU A 167 -5.40 -15.26 -23.54
CA LEU A 167 -6.37 -14.34 -22.97
C LEU A 167 -7.23 -13.67 -24.05
N ARG A 168 -8.53 -13.57 -23.78
CA ARG A 168 -9.51 -13.04 -24.74
C ARG A 168 -9.25 -11.56 -25.07
N SER A 169 -8.72 -10.78 -24.11
CA SER A 169 -8.43 -9.35 -24.28
C SER A 169 -7.09 -8.96 -23.66
N ASP A 170 -6.56 -7.84 -24.12
CA ASP A 170 -5.31 -7.24 -23.61
C ASP A 170 -5.51 -6.70 -22.18
N GLN A 171 -6.67 -6.11 -21.90
CA GLN A 171 -7.08 -5.67 -20.56
C GLN A 171 -7.00 -6.82 -19.54
N ALA A 172 -7.49 -8.01 -19.91
CA ALA A 172 -7.44 -9.18 -19.02
C ALA A 172 -5.99 -9.65 -18.77
N ALA A 173 -5.11 -9.48 -19.75
CA ALA A 173 -3.71 -9.86 -19.65
C ALA A 173 -2.91 -8.90 -18.76
N VAL A 174 -3.15 -7.59 -18.92
CA VAL A 174 -2.63 -6.54 -18.03
C VAL A 174 -3.10 -6.77 -16.60
N ASN A 175 -4.41 -6.97 -16.39
CA ASN A 175 -4.95 -7.27 -15.06
C ASN A 175 -4.25 -8.46 -14.42
N LEU A 176 -4.11 -9.57 -15.16
CA LEU A 176 -3.52 -10.78 -14.61
C LEU A 176 -2.03 -10.62 -14.30
N ALA A 177 -1.28 -9.90 -15.13
CA ALA A 177 0.12 -9.55 -14.83
C ALA A 177 0.21 -8.70 -13.56
N ALA A 178 -0.67 -7.70 -13.39
CA ALA A 178 -0.70 -6.85 -12.20
C ALA A 178 -1.03 -7.66 -10.93
N VAL A 179 -2.01 -8.55 -11.00
CA VAL A 179 -2.35 -9.47 -9.89
C VAL A 179 -1.18 -10.38 -9.56
N MET A 180 -0.43 -10.89 -10.54
CA MET A 180 0.78 -11.68 -10.27
C MET A 180 1.87 -10.84 -9.59
N ALA A 181 2.09 -9.60 -10.02
CA ALA A 181 3.06 -8.70 -9.39
C ALA A 181 2.69 -8.38 -7.93
N LEU A 182 1.40 -8.15 -7.66
CA LEU A 182 0.91 -7.92 -6.30
C LEU A 182 1.07 -9.16 -5.41
N ARG A 183 0.83 -10.36 -5.95
CA ARG A 183 1.05 -11.61 -5.21
C ARG A 183 2.53 -11.86 -4.92
N ASP A 184 3.40 -11.59 -5.89
CA ASP A 184 4.85 -11.67 -5.71
C ASP A 184 5.33 -10.68 -4.63
N ALA A 185 4.81 -9.44 -4.65
CA ALA A 185 5.07 -8.44 -3.63
C ALA A 185 4.68 -8.96 -2.22
N GLY A 186 3.46 -9.49 -2.07
CA GLY A 186 2.99 -10.00 -0.78
C GLY A 186 3.82 -11.20 -0.29
N ALA A 187 4.18 -12.13 -1.17
CA ALA A 187 5.04 -13.27 -0.81
C ALA A 187 6.47 -12.83 -0.42
N ASN A 188 7.06 -11.89 -1.16
CA ASN A 188 8.36 -11.33 -0.85
C ASN A 188 8.32 -10.61 0.50
N PHE A 189 7.32 -9.75 0.74
CA PHE A 189 7.16 -9.04 2.01
C PHE A 189 7.00 -10.01 3.19
N ALA A 190 6.11 -11.00 3.09
CA ALA A 190 5.86 -11.97 4.15
C ALA A 190 7.12 -12.75 4.57
N THR A 191 8.02 -13.00 3.63
CA THR A 191 9.23 -13.80 3.87
C THR A 191 10.47 -12.98 4.22
N SER A 192 10.43 -11.66 3.97
CA SER A 192 11.57 -10.76 4.17
C SER A 192 11.38 -9.73 5.28
N PHE A 193 10.14 -9.40 5.68
CA PHE A 193 9.85 -8.35 6.67
C PHE A 193 10.69 -8.49 7.95
N THR A 194 10.68 -9.66 8.58
CA THR A 194 11.42 -9.92 9.82
C THR A 194 12.94 -10.02 9.65
N ARG A 195 13.43 -10.00 8.40
CA ARG A 195 14.84 -10.07 8.04
C ARG A 195 15.42 -8.72 7.63
N VAL A 196 14.59 -7.68 7.52
CA VAL A 196 15.08 -6.30 7.34
C VAL A 196 15.86 -5.92 8.61
N PRO A 197 17.15 -5.53 8.52
CA PRO A 197 18.01 -5.37 9.70
C PRO A 197 17.42 -4.46 10.79
N ASP A 198 16.89 -3.31 10.39
CA ASP A 198 16.34 -2.33 11.33
C ASP A 198 14.99 -2.80 11.92
N VAL A 199 14.18 -3.52 11.15
CA VAL A 199 12.95 -4.15 11.64
C VAL A 199 13.28 -5.25 12.64
N ALA A 200 14.28 -6.10 12.34
CA ALA A 200 14.74 -7.15 13.25
C ALA A 200 15.25 -6.56 14.56
N ALA A 201 16.11 -5.54 14.50
CA ALA A 201 16.62 -4.85 15.69
C ALA A 201 15.50 -4.24 16.53
N TRP A 202 14.49 -3.64 15.88
CA TRP A 202 13.32 -3.09 16.56
C TRP A 202 12.48 -4.17 17.24
N MET A 203 12.19 -5.28 16.56
CA MET A 203 11.43 -6.39 17.13
C MET A 203 12.15 -7.02 18.32
N ASP A 204 13.46 -7.18 18.26
CA ASP A 204 14.26 -7.70 19.37
C ASP A 204 14.20 -6.77 20.59
N GLY A 205 14.30 -5.44 20.37
CA GLY A 205 14.16 -4.45 21.42
C GLY A 205 12.76 -4.40 22.04
N GLY A 206 11.72 -4.56 21.21
CA GLY A 206 10.33 -4.66 21.66
C GLY A 206 10.06 -5.94 22.45
N GLN A 207 10.60 -7.08 22.00
CA GLN A 207 10.47 -8.37 22.68
C GLN A 207 11.12 -8.32 24.06
N GLN A 208 12.28 -7.67 24.21
CA GLN A 208 12.91 -7.48 25.52
C GLN A 208 12.05 -6.68 26.50
N ALA A 209 11.29 -5.69 26.03
CA ALA A 209 10.37 -4.92 26.87
C ALA A 209 9.11 -5.70 27.26
N ILE A 210 8.66 -6.62 26.40
CA ILE A 210 7.55 -7.55 26.69
C ILE A 210 7.99 -8.62 27.70
N ASP A 211 9.17 -9.20 27.50
CA ASP A 211 9.70 -10.27 28.35
C ASP A 211 10.16 -9.75 29.72
N ASN A 212 10.61 -8.49 29.79
CA ASN A 212 10.97 -7.79 31.02
C ASN A 212 10.18 -6.47 31.16
N PRO A 213 8.90 -6.54 31.59
CA PRO A 213 8.16 -5.33 31.89
C PRO A 213 8.88 -4.55 33.01
N PRO A 214 8.92 -3.21 32.98
CA PRO A 214 9.48 -2.42 34.07
C PRO A 214 8.83 -2.81 35.39
N ALA A 215 9.63 -3.03 36.43
CA ALA A 215 9.11 -3.26 37.77
C ALA A 215 8.17 -2.11 38.15
N GLU A 216 6.94 -2.46 38.51
CA GLU A 216 5.90 -1.54 38.95
C GLU A 216 6.51 -0.60 40.01
N VAL A 217 6.56 0.71 39.71
CA VAL A 217 6.97 1.70 40.70
C VAL A 217 5.84 1.77 41.71
N ASP A 218 5.94 0.97 42.77
CA ASP A 218 5.08 1.06 43.95
C ASP A 218 5.01 2.53 44.37
N GLN A 219 3.84 3.15 44.19
CA GLN A 219 3.55 4.49 44.70
C GLN A 219 3.48 4.43 46.22
N ALA A 220 4.65 4.37 46.87
CA ALA A 220 4.81 4.67 48.29
C ALA A 220 4.85 6.19 48.47
N LEU A 221 3.70 6.85 48.28
CA LEU A 221 3.50 8.26 48.55
C LEU A 221 2.13 8.47 49.21
N ASP A 222 1.94 7.90 50.40
CA ASP A 222 1.12 8.53 51.44
C ASP A 222 1.39 7.90 52.82
N ALA A 223 2.49 8.32 53.47
CA ALA A 223 2.64 8.16 54.91
C ALA A 223 2.98 9.55 55.48
N PRO A 224 2.12 10.16 56.31
CA PRO A 224 2.42 11.45 56.91
C PRO A 224 3.56 11.30 57.93
N PRO A 225 4.38 12.34 58.15
CA PRO A 225 5.52 12.26 59.04
C PRO A 225 5.06 12.09 60.50
N GLU A 226 5.69 11.14 61.20
CA GLU A 226 5.56 10.97 62.65
C GLU A 226 5.96 12.28 63.35
N THR A 227 5.03 12.87 64.11
CA THR A 227 5.32 13.99 65.01
C THR A 227 6.19 13.50 66.17
N GLU A 228 7.46 13.92 66.12
CA GLU A 228 8.42 13.84 67.22
C GLU A 228 7.95 14.68 68.43
N LYS A 229 8.00 14.08 69.61
CA LYS A 229 7.57 14.67 70.88
C LYS A 229 8.56 15.75 71.34
N ALA A 230 8.08 16.96 71.57
CA ALA A 230 8.79 17.94 72.40
C ALA A 230 8.38 17.75 73.87
N GLU A 231 9.31 17.17 74.63
CA GLU A 231 9.35 17.18 76.08
C GLU A 231 9.64 18.62 76.56
N VAL A 232 8.72 19.21 77.33
CA VAL A 232 8.98 20.46 78.07
C VAL A 232 8.56 20.25 79.52
N ASP A 233 9.59 20.29 80.34
CA ASP A 233 9.67 20.35 81.80
C ASP A 233 8.91 21.56 82.37
N SER A 234 7.93 21.31 83.26
CA SER A 234 7.51 22.08 84.46
C SER A 234 6.10 21.71 84.92
#